data_AF-A0A354HVL9-F1
#
_entry.id   AF-A0A354HVL9-F1
#
_cell.length_a   1.000
_cell.length_b   1.000
_cell.length_c   1.000
_cell.angle_alpha   90.00
_cell.angle_beta   90.00
_cell.angle_gamma   90.00
#
_symmetry.space_group_name_H-M   'P 1'
#
loop_
_entity.id
_entity.type
_entity.pdbx_description
1 polymer ?
#
loop_
_entity_poly.entity_id
_entity_poly.type
_entity_poly.pdbx_seq_one_letter_code
_entity_poly.pdbx_strand_id
1 'polypeptide(L)'
;MRTFVLSVLILALLAAPALADDTELGDGRWFTLYSSENRVLLRTGIRIHVGDRFLDSDNCLYQVYKIDEVRLQAWARQVEDEGTWAAVGTQGLPGADNKKIAVYHTHSGES
;
A
#
# COMPACT_ATOMS: atom_id res chain seq x y z
N MET A 1 24.76 13.35 -42.50
CA MET A 1 23.82 14.24 -41.77
C MET A 1 22.49 13.58 -41.46
N ARG A 2 21.78 12.97 -42.41
CA ARG A 2 20.45 12.37 -42.17
C ARG A 2 20.43 11.28 -41.09
N THR A 3 21.43 10.39 -41.10
CA THR A 3 21.60 9.35 -40.09
C THR A 3 21.92 9.91 -38.71
N PHE A 4 22.78 10.93 -38.62
CA PHE A 4 23.12 11.61 -37.38
C PHE A 4 21.91 12.30 -36.73
N VAL A 5 21.06 12.96 -37.54
CA VAL A 5 19.81 13.58 -37.07
C VAL A 5 18.84 12.52 -36.54
N LEU A 6 18.71 11.38 -37.24
CA LEU A 6 17.89 10.25 -36.78
C LEU A 6 18.40 9.67 -35.45
N SER A 7 19.72 9.52 -35.29
CA SER A 7 20.32 9.04 -34.04
C SER A 7 20.06 9.99 -32.86
N VAL A 8 20.18 11.30 -33.08
CA VAL A 8 19.89 12.31 -32.04
C VAL A 8 18.41 12.32 -31.67
N LEU A 9 17.52 12.14 -32.64
CA LEU A 9 16.08 12.12 -32.40
C LEU A 9 15.65 10.88 -31.59
N ILE A 10 16.23 9.71 -31.88
CA ILE A 10 16.00 8.48 -31.12
C ILE A 10 16.51 8.62 -29.68
N LEU A 11 17.69 9.21 -29.49
CA LEU A 11 18.26 9.44 -28.16
C LEU A 11 17.40 10.40 -27.32
N ALA A 12 16.82 11.43 -27.94
CA ALA A 12 15.92 12.37 -27.28
C ALA A 12 14.60 11.72 -26.84
N LEU A 13 14.05 10.77 -27.62
CA LEU A 13 12.84 10.03 -27.22
C LEU A 13 13.09 9.06 -26.05
N LEU A 14 14.30 8.50 -25.95
CA LEU A 14 14.68 7.59 -24.87
C LEU A 14 15.01 8.31 -23.55
N ALA A 15 15.17 9.64 -23.58
CA ALA A 15 15.48 10.46 -22.43
C ALA A 15 14.24 11.00 -21.69
N ALA A 16 13.06 10.41 -21.90
CA ALA A 16 11.88 10.76 -21.11
C ALA A 16 12.18 10.51 -19.63
N PRO A 17 12.01 11.51 -18.74
CA PRO A 17 12.23 11.31 -17.32
C PRO A 17 11.25 10.25 -16.83
N ALA A 18 11.77 9.24 -16.14
CA ALA A 18 10.93 8.33 -15.36
C ALA A 18 10.27 9.19 -14.27
N LEU A 19 8.97 9.45 -14.41
CA LEU A 19 8.17 10.00 -13.32
C LEU A 19 8.10 8.92 -12.25
N ALA A 20 8.95 9.04 -11.23
CA ALA A 20 8.80 8.25 -10.02
C ALA A 20 7.48 8.68 -9.36
N ASP A 21 6.64 7.71 -9.03
CA ASP A 21 5.39 7.98 -8.33
C ASP A 21 5.73 8.39 -6.89
N ASP A 22 5.24 9.55 -6.45
CA ASP A 22 5.46 10.09 -5.10
C ASP A 22 4.66 9.25 -4.08
N THR A 23 5.16 8.05 -3.86
CA THR A 23 4.53 7.02 -3.03
C THR A 23 4.62 7.39 -1.56
N GLU A 24 5.61 8.20 -1.19
CA GLU A 24 5.80 8.74 0.15
C GLU A 24 5.48 10.24 0.21
N LEU A 25 5.08 10.71 1.39
CA LEU A 25 4.81 12.12 1.66
C LEU A 25 6.08 12.99 1.73
N GLY A 26 7.23 12.39 2.03
CA GLY A 26 8.49 13.13 2.28
C GLY A 26 8.47 13.99 3.55
N ASP A 27 9.59 14.65 3.83
CA ASP A 27 9.76 15.65 4.89
C ASP A 27 9.38 15.19 6.31
N GLY A 28 9.48 13.89 6.58
CA GLY A 28 9.11 13.30 7.87
C GLY A 28 7.63 13.43 8.21
N ARG A 29 6.75 13.69 7.23
CA ARG A 29 5.30 13.79 7.40
C ARG A 29 4.65 12.40 7.35
N TRP A 30 3.50 12.25 7.99
CA TRP A 30 2.73 11.00 7.98
C TRP A 30 1.23 11.25 7.98
N PHE A 31 0.48 10.37 7.33
CA PHE A 31 -0.95 10.24 7.52
C PHE A 31 -1.26 9.57 8.86
N THR A 32 -2.36 9.98 9.50
CA THR A 32 -3.03 9.20 10.55
C THR A 32 -4.33 8.62 9.99
N LEU A 33 -4.43 7.30 9.97
CA LEU A 33 -5.63 6.59 9.52
C LEU A 33 -6.51 6.26 10.72
N TYR A 34 -7.78 6.64 10.65
CA TYR A 34 -8.80 6.40 11.65
C TYR A 34 -9.82 5.36 11.20
N SER A 35 -10.43 4.64 12.14
CA SER A 35 -11.66 3.89 11.91
C SER A 35 -12.87 4.82 11.82
N SER A 36 -14.03 4.27 11.47
CA SER A 36 -15.33 4.96 11.54
C SER A 36 -15.71 5.44 12.94
N GLU A 37 -15.09 4.86 13.98
CA GLU A 37 -15.29 5.22 15.39
C GLU A 37 -14.21 6.19 15.91
N ASN A 38 -13.43 6.80 15.01
CA ASN A 38 -12.30 7.68 15.33
C ASN A 38 -11.17 7.01 16.14
N ARG A 39 -11.05 5.69 16.13
CA ARG A 39 -9.88 4.97 16.67
C ARG A 39 -8.73 5.06 15.68
N VAL A 40 -7.50 5.33 16.14
CA VAL A 40 -6.32 5.27 15.26
C VAL A 40 -6.05 3.82 14.87
N LEU A 41 -5.99 3.55 13.56
CA LEU A 41 -5.62 2.25 12.99
C LEU A 41 -4.12 2.16 12.75
N LEU A 42 -3.53 3.19 12.12
CA LEU A 42 -2.08 3.27 11.87
C LEU A 42 -1.62 4.70 11.57
N ARG A 43 -0.30 4.88 11.53
CA ARG A 43 0.38 6.06 10.99
C ARG A 43 1.38 5.61 9.93
N THR A 44 1.43 6.30 8.79
CA THR A 44 2.33 5.93 7.69
C THR A 44 2.83 7.16 6.93
N GLY A 45 4.10 7.12 6.51
CA GLY A 45 4.69 8.08 5.57
C GLY A 45 4.25 7.85 4.13
N ILE A 46 3.61 6.72 3.85
CA ILE A 46 3.04 6.37 2.54
C ILE A 46 1.84 7.27 2.27
N ARG A 47 1.72 7.76 1.04
CA ARG A 47 0.55 8.52 0.59
C ARG A 47 -0.67 7.59 0.55
N ILE A 48 -1.73 7.98 1.26
CA ILE A 48 -2.99 7.24 1.29
C ILE A 48 -3.92 7.75 0.19
N HIS A 49 -4.64 6.85 -0.47
CA HIS A 49 -5.68 7.14 -1.45
C HIS A 49 -7.02 6.51 -1.04
N VAL A 50 -8.13 7.11 -1.52
CA VAL A 50 -9.46 6.52 -1.33
C VAL A 50 -9.50 5.17 -2.07
N GLY A 51 -9.95 4.14 -1.38
CA GLY A 51 -9.95 2.77 -1.89
C GLY A 51 -8.78 1.91 -1.39
N ASP A 52 -7.74 2.52 -0.82
CA ASP A 52 -6.63 1.78 -0.19
C ASP A 52 -7.15 0.86 0.91
N ARG A 53 -6.48 -0.28 1.08
CA ARG A 53 -6.86 -1.30 2.04
C ARG A 53 -5.74 -1.59 3.01
N PHE A 54 -6.09 -1.67 4.30
CA PHE A 54 -5.17 -1.93 5.39
C PHE A 54 -5.70 -3.05 6.28
N LEU A 55 -4.80 -3.87 6.81
CA LEU A 55 -5.10 -4.91 7.79
C LEU A 55 -4.61 -4.47 9.17
N ASP A 56 -5.40 -4.73 10.21
CA ASP A 56 -4.94 -4.61 11.59
C ASP A 56 -4.37 -5.92 12.14
N SER A 57 -3.96 -5.90 13.41
CA SER A 57 -3.39 -7.07 14.10
C SER A 57 -4.37 -8.23 14.29
N ASP A 58 -5.68 -7.96 14.23
CA ASP A 58 -6.73 -8.97 14.39
C ASP A 58 -7.15 -9.58 13.03
N ASN A 59 -6.50 -9.15 11.94
CA ASN A 59 -6.80 -9.49 10.55
C ASN A 59 -8.15 -8.91 10.08
N CYS A 60 -8.56 -7.77 10.64
CA CYS A 60 -9.69 -7.00 10.15
C CYS A 60 -9.23 -6.14 8.96
N LEU A 61 -9.92 -6.29 7.82
CA LEU A 61 -9.65 -5.51 6.61
C LEU A 61 -10.41 -4.17 6.67
N TYR A 62 -9.71 -3.08 6.44
CA TYR A 62 -10.26 -1.73 6.41
C TYR A 62 -10.04 -1.11 5.04
N GLN A 63 -11.05 -0.47 4.48
CA GLN A 63 -10.96 0.28 3.22
C GLN A 63 -11.16 1.78 3.46
N VAL A 64 -10.21 2.58 2.99
CA VAL A 64 -10.24 4.05 3.07
C VAL A 64 -11.40 4.60 2.24
N TYR A 65 -12.22 5.45 2.84
CA TYR A 65 -13.37 6.08 2.17
C TYR A 65 -13.30 7.61 2.18
N LYS A 66 -12.41 8.21 2.98
CA LYS A 66 -12.29 9.67 3.12
C LYS A 66 -10.87 10.06 3.47
N ILE A 67 -10.41 11.17 2.91
CA ILE A 67 -9.09 11.77 3.17
C ILE A 67 -9.25 13.28 3.39
N ASP A 68 -8.48 13.82 4.33
CA ASP A 68 -8.17 15.22 4.51
C ASP A 68 -6.66 15.38 4.31
N GLU A 69 -6.27 15.81 3.10
CA GLU A 69 -4.87 15.94 2.71
C GLU A 69 -4.16 17.09 3.44
N VAL A 70 -4.90 18.13 3.84
CA VAL A 70 -4.33 19.29 4.54
C VAL A 70 -3.91 18.89 5.95
N ARG A 71 -4.75 18.09 6.63
CA ARG A 71 -4.47 17.61 7.99
C ARG A 71 -3.69 16.31 8.04
N LEU A 72 -3.44 15.68 6.90
CA LEU A 72 -2.88 14.33 6.78
C LEU A 72 -3.68 13.32 7.63
N GLN A 73 -5.00 13.33 7.44
CA GLN A 73 -5.92 12.41 8.13
C GLN A 73 -6.73 11.62 7.11
N ALA A 74 -6.97 10.35 7.40
CA ALA A 74 -7.80 9.49 6.57
C ALA A 74 -8.77 8.69 7.44
N TRP A 75 -9.89 8.26 6.87
CA TRP A 75 -10.85 7.41 7.54
C TRP A 75 -11.14 6.17 6.70
N ALA A 76 -11.16 5.02 7.35
CA ALA A 76 -11.50 3.74 6.78
C ALA A 76 -12.64 3.06 7.53
N ARG A 77 -13.42 2.29 6.79
CA ARG A 77 -14.46 1.41 7.35
C ARG A 77 -14.00 -0.03 7.24
N GLN A 78 -14.35 -0.84 8.22
CA GLN A 78 -14.13 -2.27 8.14
C GLN A 78 -14.94 -2.82 6.96
N VAL A 79 -14.30 -3.67 6.17
CA VAL A 79 -14.96 -4.44 5.10
C VAL A 79 -15.18 -5.83 5.66
N GLU A 80 -16.44 -6.25 5.71
CA GLU A 80 -16.77 -7.65 6.00
C GLU A 80 -16.22 -8.49 4.84
N ASP A 81 -15.39 -9.48 5.17
CA ASP A 81 -14.90 -10.44 4.20
C ASP A 81 -16.09 -11.32 3.79
N GLU A 82 -16.79 -10.95 2.70
CA GLU A 82 -17.75 -11.82 2.02
C GLU A 82 -16.98 -12.98 1.36
N GLY A 83 -16.49 -13.88 2.21
CA GLY A 83 -15.95 -15.20 1.92
C GLY A 83 -15.11 -15.34 0.66
N THR A 84 -13.79 -15.18 0.74
CA THR A 84 -12.88 -15.88 -0.21
C THR A 84 -11.55 -16.32 0.40
N TRP A 85 -11.55 -16.63 1.69
CA TRP A 85 -10.61 -17.63 2.21
C TRP A 85 -11.43 -18.65 2.99
N ALA A 86 -12.10 -19.55 2.25
CA ALA A 86 -12.34 -20.87 2.82
C ALA A 86 -10.96 -21.33 3.28
N ALA A 87 -10.73 -21.31 4.59
CA ALA A 87 -9.52 -21.83 5.17
C ALA A 87 -9.36 -23.22 4.55
N VAL A 88 -8.39 -23.37 3.66
CA VAL A 88 -7.96 -24.70 3.26
C VAL A 88 -7.48 -25.28 4.57
N GLY A 89 -8.31 -26.15 5.14
CA GLY A 89 -8.05 -26.78 6.42
C GLY A 89 -6.84 -27.66 6.24
N THR A 90 -5.65 -27.08 6.35
CA THR A 90 -4.43 -27.82 6.55
C THR A 90 -4.56 -28.36 7.97
N GLN A 91 -4.55 -29.69 8.11
CA GLN A 91 -4.32 -30.27 9.41
C GLN A 91 -2.97 -29.74 9.89
N GLY A 92 -3.02 -28.85 10.89
CA GLY A 92 -1.82 -28.36 11.55
C GLY A 92 -0.97 -29.55 12.00
N LEU A 93 0.35 -29.43 11.88
CA LEU A 93 1.25 -30.47 12.36
C LEU A 93 0.99 -30.71 13.86
N PRO A 94 1.02 -31.96 14.35
CA PRO A 94 0.86 -32.25 15.77
C PRO A 94 1.83 -31.43 16.61
N GLY A 95 1.31 -30.57 17.49
CA GLY A 95 2.11 -29.68 18.34
C GLY A 95 2.32 -28.26 17.81
N ALA A 96 1.84 -27.92 16.61
CA ALA A 96 1.83 -26.54 16.12
C ALA A 96 0.71 -25.72 16.78
N ASP A 97 1.00 -24.48 17.16
CA ASP A 97 -0.02 -23.56 17.65
C ASP A 97 -0.87 -23.04 16.48
N ASN A 98 -2.18 -22.84 16.70
CA ASN A 98 -3.08 -22.29 15.69
C ASN A 98 -2.93 -20.76 15.58
N LYS A 99 -1.70 -20.27 15.50
CA LYS A 99 -1.43 -18.83 15.38
C LYS A 99 -1.66 -18.41 13.94
N LYS A 100 -2.36 -17.29 13.78
CA LYS A 100 -2.53 -16.64 12.49
C LYS A 100 -1.15 -16.13 12.03
N ILE A 101 -0.69 -16.57 10.87
CA ILE A 101 0.57 -16.13 10.25
C ILE A 101 0.21 -15.14 9.15
N ALA A 102 0.54 -13.86 9.33
CA ALA A 102 0.53 -12.89 8.25
C ALA A 102 1.87 -12.99 7.50
N VAL A 103 1.82 -13.40 6.23
CA VAL A 103 3.00 -13.38 5.35
C VAL A 103 3.04 -12.03 4.67
N TYR A 104 3.96 -11.17 5.09
CA TYR A 104 4.28 -9.94 4.36
C TYR A 104 5.53 -10.18 3.51
N HIS A 105 5.57 -9.60 2.32
CA HIS A 105 6.77 -9.54 1.50
C HIS A 105 7.29 -8.10 1.57
N THR A 106 8.36 -7.87 2.33
CA THR A 106 9.18 -6.68 2.11
C THR A 106 9.98 -6.93 0.84
N HIS A 107 9.63 -6.27 -0.24
CA HIS A 107 10.52 -6.21 -1.39
C HIS A 107 11.69 -5.31 -0.98
N SER A 108 12.77 -5.88 -0.44
CA SER A 108 14.04 -5.18 -0.20
C SER A 108 14.77 -4.92 -1.52
N GLY A 109 14.04 -4.42 -2.53
CA GLY A 109 14.58 -4.00 -3.81
C GLY A 109 14.81 -2.50 -3.78
N GLU A 110 15.59 -2.00 -2.82
CA GLU A 110 16.32 -0.76 -3.07
C GLU A 110 17.38 -1.09 -4.13
N SER A 111 17.37 -0.36 -5.24
CA SER A 111 18.46 -0.31 -6.23
C SER A 111 19.17 1.03 -6.11
#